data_AF-A0A2X0M7A6-F1
#
_entry.id   AF-A0A2X0M7A6-F1
#
_cell.length_a   1.000
_cell.length_b   1.000
_cell.length_c   1.000
_cell.angle_alpha   90.00
_cell.angle_beta   90.00
_cell.angle_gamma   90.00
#
_symmetry.space_group_name_H-M   'P 1'
#
loop_
_entity.id
_entity.type
_entity.pdbx_description
1 polymer ?
#
loop_
_entity_poly.entity_id
_entity_poly.type
_entity_poly.pdbx_seq_one_letter_code
_entity_poly.pdbx_strand_id
1 'polypeptide(L)'
;MSTATIETSLSFGSYDWICTQAALVVCPLVGSSTSGGYGISPTCYARNVEIGSTLIFQPATSFLHITALGMVAVMILHIRAKYTAVGRKEIVTFFYLYFVVELLAIFLDSGIIPSSSTVYPWFAAIHLGLICATFWSLLWNGFVGFQLWEDGTPLSLWSLRLSCLGVFLLSGFIAIATFKGLASFSRSKPTALWIVEFIFNLACLVIYIVLQLILVIRTLDDRWPIGDILFGTAFFVIGQALLYGFSVTICDAVSHYIDGLFFSTLCTLFAVMMVYKYWDSITKEDLEFSVGSKQAVWEVKESLLRGDNDEDVLAHTPGGYGAYGAQGQSTFNTQGCKYLGVIVQLNKRAPKLIIRVFVIDPDPPVPPLPQKSSYGGQGNQYGQY
;
A
#
# COMPACT_ATOMS: atom_id res chain seq x y z
N MET A 1 28.23 35.58 -20.37
CA MET A 1 27.56 34.69 -21.36
C MET A 1 26.13 34.53 -20.89
N SER A 2 25.18 35.07 -21.65
CA SER A 2 23.75 35.05 -21.31
C SER A 2 23.28 33.59 -21.30
N THR A 3 22.97 33.06 -20.13
CA THR A 3 22.21 31.80 -19.99
C THR A 3 20.82 32.08 -20.54
N ALA A 4 20.60 31.75 -21.81
CA ALA A 4 19.26 31.72 -22.38
C ALA A 4 18.48 30.64 -21.64
N THR A 5 17.73 31.04 -20.63
CA THR A 5 16.61 30.27 -20.10
C THR A 5 15.62 30.13 -21.24
N ILE A 6 15.64 29.01 -21.95
CA ILE A 6 14.54 28.64 -22.82
C ILE A 6 13.38 28.40 -21.85
N GLU A 7 12.52 29.41 -21.69
CA GLU A 7 11.22 29.23 -21.04
C GLU A 7 10.37 28.36 -21.96
N THR A 8 10.61 27.06 -21.93
CA THR A 8 9.69 26.09 -22.50
C THR A 8 8.41 26.18 -21.67
N SER A 9 7.29 26.51 -22.28
CA SER A 9 5.97 26.41 -21.63
C SER A 9 5.44 24.99 -21.78
N LEU A 10 4.57 24.56 -20.86
CA LEU A 10 3.88 23.27 -20.98
C LEU A 10 3.08 23.26 -22.30
N SER A 11 3.41 22.31 -23.18
CA SER A 11 2.77 22.15 -24.49
C SER A 11 2.23 20.73 -24.64
N PHE A 12 1.02 20.63 -25.16
CA PHE A 12 0.34 19.35 -25.35
C PHE A 12 1.13 18.46 -26.33
N GLY A 13 1.41 17.22 -25.91
CA GLY A 13 2.11 16.25 -26.75
C GLY A 13 3.61 16.50 -26.93
N SER A 14 4.20 17.42 -26.16
CA SER A 14 5.65 17.67 -26.10
C SER A 14 6.21 17.27 -24.73
N TYR A 15 7.43 16.75 -24.73
CA TYR A 15 8.19 16.43 -23.52
C TYR A 15 9.20 17.51 -23.15
N ASP A 16 9.35 18.57 -23.97
CA ASP A 16 10.43 19.54 -23.82
C ASP A 16 10.41 20.24 -22.46
N TRP A 17 9.23 20.68 -22.00
CA TRP A 17 9.09 21.25 -20.65
C TRP A 17 9.18 20.19 -19.55
N ILE A 18 8.50 19.05 -19.72
CA ILE A 18 8.42 18.01 -18.69
C ILE A 18 9.82 17.46 -18.36
N CYS A 19 10.61 17.17 -19.40
CA CYS A 19 11.94 16.59 -19.27
C CYS A 19 13.01 17.59 -18.86
N THR A 20 12.76 18.90 -18.97
CA THR A 20 13.66 19.91 -18.39
C THR A 20 13.44 20.07 -16.88
N GLN A 21 12.24 19.74 -16.37
CA GLN A 21 11.92 19.78 -14.95
C GLN A 21 12.23 18.48 -14.20
N ALA A 22 12.00 17.33 -14.84
CA ALA A 22 12.08 16.01 -14.20
C ALA A 22 12.88 15.00 -15.03
N ALA A 23 13.71 14.18 -14.36
CA ALA A 23 14.52 13.14 -15.00
C ALA A 23 13.71 11.84 -15.22
N LEU A 24 12.64 11.89 -16.02
CA LEU A 24 11.85 10.67 -16.29
C LEU A 24 12.65 9.67 -17.14
N VAL A 25 12.38 8.38 -16.95
CA VAL A 25 12.97 7.27 -17.73
C VAL A 25 12.85 7.47 -19.25
N VAL A 26 11.76 8.09 -19.72
CA VAL A 26 11.51 8.34 -21.14
C VAL A 26 12.30 9.52 -21.72
N CYS A 27 12.74 10.47 -20.88
CA CYS A 27 13.34 11.74 -21.31
C CYS A 27 14.61 11.59 -22.17
N PRO A 28 15.55 10.66 -21.87
CA PRO A 28 16.71 10.43 -22.72
C PRO A 28 16.39 9.93 -24.14
N LEU A 29 15.14 9.54 -24.42
CA LEU A 29 14.71 8.91 -25.68
C LEU A 29 13.79 9.80 -26.54
N VAL A 30 13.31 10.92 -26.00
CA VAL A 30 12.32 11.79 -26.66
C VAL A 30 12.77 13.25 -26.66
N GLY A 31 12.24 14.04 -27.61
CA GLY A 31 12.45 15.48 -27.65
C GLY A 31 12.65 16.08 -29.04
N SER A 32 12.38 17.37 -29.16
CA SER A 32 12.61 18.13 -30.40
C SER A 32 14.10 18.29 -30.74
N SER A 33 14.96 18.31 -29.71
CA SER A 33 16.42 18.53 -29.80
C SER A 33 17.24 17.25 -30.07
N THR A 34 16.59 16.15 -30.45
CA THR A 34 17.25 14.86 -30.76
C THR A 34 18.18 14.91 -31.99
N SER A 35 18.28 16.07 -32.67
CA SER A 35 19.19 16.33 -33.80
C SER A 35 20.68 16.16 -33.47
N GLY A 36 21.05 16.14 -32.18
CA GLY A 36 22.41 15.82 -31.69
C GLY A 36 22.64 14.36 -31.26
N GLY A 37 21.66 13.46 -31.44
CA GLY A 37 21.77 12.03 -31.12
C GLY A 37 21.35 11.61 -29.71
N TYR A 38 21.20 12.56 -28.77
CA TYR A 38 20.76 12.31 -27.39
C TYR A 38 19.42 13.02 -27.10
N GLY A 39 18.59 12.46 -26.21
CA GLY A 39 17.32 13.06 -25.78
C GLY A 39 17.49 14.20 -24.78
N ILE A 40 16.39 14.61 -24.16
CA ILE A 40 16.36 15.77 -23.26
C ILE A 40 16.85 15.38 -21.87
N SER A 41 17.67 16.24 -21.27
CA SER A 41 18.13 16.10 -19.89
C SER A 41 17.51 17.18 -19.00
N PRO A 42 17.27 16.87 -17.72
CA PRO A 42 16.76 17.84 -16.75
C PRO A 42 17.79 18.95 -16.51
N THR A 43 17.28 20.15 -16.21
CA THR A 43 18.12 21.31 -15.87
C THR A 43 18.88 21.13 -14.56
N CYS A 44 18.26 20.46 -13.59
CA CYS A 44 18.83 20.12 -12.29
C CYS A 44 18.46 18.67 -11.95
N TYR A 45 19.43 17.88 -11.49
CA TYR A 45 19.24 16.50 -11.05
C TYR A 45 20.14 16.17 -9.86
N ALA A 46 19.78 15.16 -9.07
CA ALA A 46 20.59 14.77 -7.93
C ALA A 46 21.97 14.26 -8.36
N ARG A 47 23.02 14.68 -7.64
CA ARG A 47 24.41 14.33 -7.95
C ARG A 47 24.62 12.83 -8.00
N ASN A 48 25.47 12.41 -8.93
CA ASN A 48 25.86 11.02 -9.07
C ASN A 48 26.95 10.68 -8.04
N VAL A 49 26.99 9.42 -7.61
CA VAL A 49 28.02 8.92 -6.70
C VAL A 49 28.79 7.82 -7.42
N GLU A 50 30.11 7.97 -7.47
CA GLU A 50 31.02 6.95 -7.97
C GLU A 50 31.42 6.03 -6.83
N ILE A 51 31.12 4.73 -6.97
CA ILE A 51 31.52 3.69 -6.02
C ILE A 51 32.46 2.73 -6.74
N GLY A 52 33.76 2.86 -6.50
CA GLY A 52 34.77 2.07 -7.20
C GLY A 52 34.85 2.48 -8.68
N SER A 53 34.44 1.60 -9.60
CA SER A 53 34.42 1.85 -11.05
C SER A 53 33.00 2.00 -11.62
N THR A 54 31.97 2.05 -10.78
CA THR A 54 30.57 2.22 -11.22
C THR A 54 30.03 3.56 -10.76
N LEU A 55 29.44 4.29 -11.70
CA LEU A 55 28.77 5.56 -11.44
C LEU A 55 27.28 5.29 -11.25
N ILE A 56 26.78 5.57 -10.04
CA ILE A 56 25.38 5.40 -9.67
C ILE A 56 24.69 6.75 -9.79
N PHE A 57 23.66 6.80 -10.61
CA PHE A 57 22.81 7.97 -10.76
C PHE A 57 21.78 8.02 -9.63
N GLN A 58 21.49 9.23 -9.14
CA GLN A 58 20.38 9.51 -8.20
C GLN A 58 20.22 8.49 -7.04
N PRO A 59 21.27 8.23 -6.24
CA PRO A 59 21.25 7.15 -5.23
C PRO A 59 20.19 7.34 -4.14
N ALA A 60 19.76 8.58 -3.86
CA ALA A 60 18.69 8.87 -2.92
C ALA A 60 17.34 8.29 -3.38
N THR A 61 17.01 8.44 -4.66
CA THR A 61 15.79 7.89 -5.25
C THR A 61 15.85 6.37 -5.33
N SER A 62 17.02 5.79 -5.66
CA SER A 62 17.21 4.32 -5.63
C SER A 62 16.95 3.72 -4.25
N PHE A 63 17.33 4.40 -3.16
CA PHE A 63 17.03 3.93 -1.81
C PHE A 63 15.53 3.89 -1.52
N LEU A 64 14.76 4.85 -2.04
CA LEU A 64 13.30 4.83 -1.91
C LEU A 64 12.65 3.71 -2.69
N HIS A 65 13.11 3.39 -3.90
CA HIS A 65 12.62 2.22 -4.64
C HIS A 65 12.88 0.90 -3.87
N ILE A 66 14.06 0.76 -3.24
CA ILE A 66 14.35 -0.41 -2.37
C ILE A 66 13.39 -0.46 -1.18
N THR A 67 13.12 0.68 -0.56
CA THR A 67 12.15 0.79 0.55
C THR A 67 10.74 0.45 0.07
N ALA A 68 10.34 0.93 -1.11
CA ALA A 68 9.06 0.62 -1.74
C ALA A 68 8.91 -0.89 -2.00
N LEU A 69 9.94 -1.55 -2.55
CA LEU A 69 9.94 -3.01 -2.75
C LEU A 69 9.74 -3.76 -1.43
N GLY A 70 10.43 -3.36 -0.37
CA GLY A 70 10.27 -3.94 0.97
C GLY A 70 8.84 -3.77 1.50
N MET A 71 8.29 -2.56 1.40
CA MET A 71 6.93 -2.27 1.85
C MET A 71 5.88 -3.06 1.03
N VAL A 72 6.04 -3.14 -0.29
CA VAL A 72 5.14 -3.89 -1.17
C VAL A 72 5.19 -5.38 -0.86
N ALA A 73 6.37 -5.94 -0.63
CA ALA A 73 6.49 -7.33 -0.21
C ALA A 73 5.72 -7.61 1.09
N VAL A 74 5.85 -6.72 2.09
CA VAL A 74 5.09 -6.82 3.35
C VAL A 74 3.58 -6.73 3.10
N MET A 75 3.11 -5.78 2.27
CA MET A 75 1.69 -5.67 1.94
C MET A 75 1.16 -6.93 1.25
N ILE A 76 1.89 -7.48 0.27
CA ILE A 76 1.51 -8.74 -0.41
C ILE A 76 1.36 -9.89 0.60
N LEU A 77 2.28 -10.00 1.57
CA LEU A 77 2.19 -11.03 2.61
C LEU A 77 0.94 -10.87 3.47
N HIS A 78 0.59 -9.65 3.87
CA HIS A 78 -0.61 -9.38 4.66
C HIS A 78 -1.91 -9.68 3.88
N ILE A 79 -1.97 -9.29 2.61
CA ILE A 79 -3.14 -9.59 1.76
C ILE A 79 -3.33 -11.10 1.62
N ARG A 80 -2.22 -11.85 1.46
CA ARG A 80 -2.26 -13.31 1.33
C ARG A 80 -2.62 -14.02 2.62
N ALA A 81 -2.45 -13.39 3.78
CA ALA A 81 -2.85 -13.94 5.07
C ALA A 81 -4.38 -13.94 5.27
N LYS A 82 -5.14 -13.10 4.56
CA LYS A 82 -6.61 -13.12 4.61
C LYS A 82 -7.17 -14.23 3.72
N TYR A 83 -8.09 -15.04 4.24
CA TYR A 83 -8.62 -16.22 3.54
C TYR A 83 -9.92 -15.98 2.75
N THR A 84 -10.78 -15.06 3.22
CA THR A 84 -12.15 -14.83 2.71
C THR A 84 -12.38 -13.42 2.14
N ALA A 85 -11.33 -12.60 2.03
CA ALA A 85 -11.43 -11.22 1.58
C ALA A 85 -11.82 -11.06 0.11
N VAL A 86 -12.79 -10.17 -0.10
CA VAL A 86 -13.27 -9.78 -1.43
C VAL A 86 -12.17 -9.05 -2.20
N GLY A 87 -12.00 -9.40 -3.48
CA GLY A 87 -11.04 -8.80 -4.40
C GLY A 87 -9.59 -9.13 -4.09
N ARG A 88 -9.32 -10.09 -3.20
CA ARG A 88 -7.97 -10.40 -2.71
C ARG A 88 -7.01 -10.78 -3.84
N LYS A 89 -7.45 -11.58 -4.82
CA LYS A 89 -6.57 -12.06 -5.89
C LYS A 89 -6.32 -10.97 -6.94
N GLU A 90 -7.30 -10.11 -7.13
CA GLU A 90 -7.35 -8.98 -8.04
C GLU A 90 -6.41 -7.86 -7.54
N ILE A 91 -6.51 -7.49 -6.25
CA ILE A 91 -5.66 -6.43 -5.69
C ILE A 91 -4.20 -6.87 -5.57
N VAL A 92 -3.94 -8.15 -5.28
CA VAL A 92 -2.58 -8.71 -5.29
C VAL A 92 -1.93 -8.59 -6.67
N THR A 93 -2.72 -8.65 -7.75
CA THR A 93 -2.20 -8.46 -9.12
C THR A 93 -1.69 -7.02 -9.31
N PHE A 94 -2.39 -6.02 -8.78
CA PHE A 94 -1.92 -4.63 -8.76
C PHE A 94 -0.59 -4.49 -8.00
N PHE A 95 -0.47 -5.07 -6.80
CA PHE A 95 0.78 -5.00 -6.04
C PHE A 95 1.94 -5.77 -6.69
N TYR A 96 1.68 -6.87 -7.40
CA TYR A 96 2.73 -7.55 -8.18
C TYR A 96 3.20 -6.68 -9.36
N LEU A 97 2.30 -6.02 -10.08
CA LEU A 97 2.69 -5.11 -11.16
C LEU A 97 3.51 -3.94 -10.62
N TYR A 98 3.07 -3.33 -9.52
CA TYR A 98 3.81 -2.26 -8.85
C TYR A 98 5.19 -2.73 -8.36
N PHE A 99 5.30 -3.95 -7.79
CA PHE A 99 6.60 -4.52 -7.41
C PHE A 99 7.56 -4.65 -8.60
N VAL A 100 7.06 -5.10 -9.77
CA VAL A 100 7.89 -5.23 -10.97
C VAL A 100 8.26 -3.86 -11.55
N VAL A 101 7.36 -2.87 -11.51
CA VAL A 101 7.66 -1.47 -11.89
C VAL A 101 8.79 -0.92 -11.05
N GLU A 102 8.69 -0.99 -9.72
CA GLU A 102 9.71 -0.50 -8.79
C GLU A 102 11.06 -1.21 -8.98
N LEU A 103 11.03 -2.52 -9.26
CA LEU A 103 12.25 -3.28 -9.56
C LEU A 103 12.92 -2.79 -10.85
N LEU A 104 12.16 -2.51 -11.90
CA LEU A 104 12.70 -1.94 -13.15
C LEU A 104 13.17 -0.49 -12.96
N ALA A 105 12.46 0.30 -12.16
CA ALA A 105 12.81 1.69 -11.85
C ALA A 105 14.21 1.77 -11.21
N ILE A 106 14.56 0.84 -10.30
CA ILE A 106 15.92 0.76 -9.75
C ILE A 106 16.96 0.64 -10.87
N PHE A 107 16.78 -0.23 -11.85
CA PHE A 107 17.77 -0.42 -12.92
C PHE A 107 17.89 0.77 -13.88
N LEU A 108 16.78 1.48 -14.11
CA LEU A 108 16.70 2.58 -15.06
C LEU A 108 17.15 3.91 -14.43
N ASP A 109 16.65 4.24 -13.23
CA ASP A 109 16.95 5.51 -12.55
C ASP A 109 18.35 5.52 -11.93
N SER A 110 18.87 4.37 -11.46
CA SER A 110 20.25 4.29 -10.97
C SER A 110 21.31 4.32 -12.08
N GLY A 111 20.89 4.23 -13.34
CA GLY A 111 21.76 4.15 -14.51
C GLY A 111 22.63 2.90 -14.57
N ILE A 112 22.26 1.81 -13.86
CA ILE A 112 22.85 0.48 -14.06
C ILE A 112 22.73 0.06 -15.53
N ILE A 113 21.57 0.36 -16.14
CA ILE A 113 21.40 0.32 -17.59
C ILE A 113 21.62 1.76 -18.10
N PRO A 114 22.78 2.07 -18.71
CA PRO A 114 23.04 3.43 -19.16
C PRO A 114 22.13 3.78 -20.35
N SER A 115 21.67 5.03 -20.41
CA SER A 115 20.81 5.54 -21.47
C SER A 115 21.44 5.51 -22.87
N SER A 116 22.77 5.42 -22.95
CA SER A 116 23.53 5.22 -24.20
C SER A 116 23.47 3.79 -24.74
N SER A 117 23.05 2.81 -23.93
CA SER A 117 22.95 1.42 -24.34
C SER A 117 21.82 1.22 -25.34
N THR A 118 22.06 0.36 -26.33
CA THR A 118 21.04 -0.05 -27.31
C THR A 118 19.86 -0.81 -26.69
N VAL A 119 20.05 -1.32 -25.46
CA VAL A 119 19.05 -2.09 -24.71
C VAL A 119 18.12 -1.17 -23.91
N TYR A 120 18.57 0.05 -23.56
CA TYR A 120 17.80 0.99 -22.74
C TYR A 120 16.38 1.29 -23.29
N PRO A 121 16.17 1.55 -24.59
CA PRO A 121 14.83 1.83 -25.13
C PRO A 121 13.83 0.68 -24.94
N TRP A 122 14.31 -0.57 -24.90
CA TRP A 122 13.44 -1.73 -24.68
C TRP A 122 13.00 -1.81 -23.22
N PHE A 123 13.91 -1.63 -22.28
CA PHE A 123 13.57 -1.62 -20.86
C PHE A 123 12.70 -0.42 -20.49
N ALA A 124 12.98 0.76 -21.06
CA ALA A 124 12.13 1.95 -20.90
C ALA A 124 10.70 1.71 -21.41
N ALA A 125 10.54 1.05 -22.57
CA ALA A 125 9.24 0.70 -23.11
C ALA A 125 8.48 -0.32 -22.24
N ILE A 126 9.18 -1.34 -21.73
CA ILE A 126 8.59 -2.31 -20.78
C ILE A 126 8.17 -1.62 -19.49
N HIS A 127 9.01 -0.75 -18.94
CA HIS A 127 8.73 -0.01 -17.72
C HIS A 127 7.49 0.88 -17.87
N LEU A 128 7.41 1.67 -18.95
CA LEU A 128 6.22 2.48 -19.23
C LEU A 128 4.97 1.62 -19.44
N GLY A 129 5.10 0.50 -20.13
CA GLY A 129 4.00 -0.43 -20.32
C GLY A 129 3.48 -1.01 -19.01
N LEU A 130 4.38 -1.33 -18.08
CA LEU A 130 4.02 -1.83 -16.75
C LEU A 130 3.38 -0.74 -15.89
N ILE A 131 3.82 0.51 -16.00
CA ILE A 131 3.16 1.65 -15.34
C ILE A 131 1.70 1.73 -15.83
N CYS A 132 1.48 1.72 -17.14
CA CYS A 132 0.14 1.80 -17.71
C CYS A 132 -0.74 0.61 -17.28
N ALA A 133 -0.17 -0.59 -17.27
CA ALA A 133 -0.87 -1.78 -16.77
C ALA A 133 -1.18 -1.69 -15.27
N THR A 134 -0.32 -1.05 -14.47
CA THR A 134 -0.54 -0.83 -13.04
C THR A 134 -1.74 0.10 -12.82
N PHE A 135 -1.81 1.24 -13.51
CA PHE A 135 -2.97 2.14 -13.44
C PHE A 135 -4.26 1.48 -13.96
N TRP A 136 -4.18 0.70 -15.04
CA TRP A 136 -5.32 -0.07 -15.52
C TRP A 136 -5.79 -1.11 -14.51
N SER A 137 -4.85 -1.83 -13.86
CA SER A 137 -5.19 -2.80 -12.83
C SER A 137 -5.83 -2.15 -11.60
N LEU A 138 -5.40 -0.92 -11.23
CA LEU A 138 -6.03 -0.15 -10.17
C LEU A 138 -7.48 0.18 -10.54
N LEU A 139 -7.73 0.67 -11.75
CA LEU A 139 -9.08 0.92 -12.26
C LEU A 139 -9.94 -0.34 -12.25
N TRP A 140 -9.40 -1.48 -12.70
CA TRP A 140 -10.13 -2.76 -12.68
C TRP A 140 -10.55 -3.16 -11.26
N ASN A 141 -9.65 -3.00 -10.27
CA ASN A 141 -9.99 -3.19 -8.86
C ASN A 141 -11.11 -2.26 -8.37
N GLY A 142 -11.25 -1.08 -8.98
CA GLY A 142 -12.41 -0.18 -8.76
C GLY A 142 -13.75 -0.81 -9.14
N PHE A 143 -13.80 -1.57 -10.23
CA PHE A 143 -15.02 -2.24 -10.67
C PHE A 143 -15.38 -3.46 -9.83
N VAL A 144 -14.38 -4.16 -9.29
CA VAL A 144 -14.58 -5.35 -8.44
C VAL A 144 -15.38 -5.02 -7.19
N GLY A 145 -15.21 -3.82 -6.62
CA GLY A 145 -15.98 -3.37 -5.46
C GLY A 145 -17.49 -3.28 -5.69
N PHE A 146 -17.95 -3.12 -6.93
CA PHE A 146 -19.37 -3.10 -7.28
C PHE A 146 -19.94 -4.50 -7.55
N GLN A 147 -19.14 -5.56 -7.42
CA GLN A 147 -19.54 -6.94 -7.72
C GLN A 147 -20.15 -7.11 -9.12
N LEU A 148 -19.76 -6.25 -10.09
CA LEU A 148 -20.16 -6.40 -11.50
C LEU A 148 -19.70 -7.74 -12.07
N TRP A 149 -18.60 -8.26 -11.52
CA TRP A 149 -18.12 -9.61 -11.72
C TRP A 149 -18.09 -10.33 -10.39
N GLU A 150 -18.52 -11.59 -10.39
CA GLU A 150 -18.35 -12.46 -9.23
C GLU A 150 -16.85 -12.56 -8.90
N ASP A 151 -16.50 -12.02 -7.74
CA ASP A 151 -15.13 -11.96 -7.23
C ASP A 151 -14.52 -13.36 -7.08
N GLY A 152 -13.23 -13.51 -7.39
CA GLY A 152 -12.53 -14.78 -7.30
C GLY A 152 -12.91 -15.81 -8.36
N THR A 153 -13.88 -15.53 -9.24
CA THR A 153 -14.14 -16.39 -10.40
C THR A 153 -12.94 -16.41 -11.34
N PRO A 154 -12.66 -17.55 -12.01
CA PRO A 154 -11.59 -17.62 -13.00
C PRO A 154 -11.79 -16.56 -14.10
N LEU A 155 -13.04 -16.21 -14.41
CA LEU A 155 -13.35 -15.20 -15.42
C LEU A 155 -12.93 -13.78 -14.98
N SER A 156 -13.18 -13.39 -13.72
CA SER A 156 -12.67 -12.12 -13.14
C SER A 156 -11.14 -12.04 -13.22
N LEU A 157 -10.45 -13.13 -12.83
CA LEU A 157 -8.99 -13.13 -12.79
C LEU A 157 -8.34 -13.13 -14.17
N TRP A 158 -8.87 -13.92 -15.11
CA TRP A 158 -8.33 -13.95 -16.46
C TRP A 158 -8.65 -12.68 -17.24
N SER A 159 -9.82 -12.07 -17.05
CA SER A 159 -10.14 -10.78 -17.66
C SER A 159 -9.25 -9.65 -17.14
N LEU A 160 -8.97 -9.60 -15.83
CA LEU A 160 -7.98 -8.69 -15.26
C LEU A 160 -6.59 -8.90 -15.88
N ARG A 161 -6.09 -10.13 -15.88
CA ARG A 161 -4.72 -10.43 -16.35
C ARG A 161 -4.56 -10.18 -17.85
N LEU A 162 -5.52 -10.61 -18.67
CA LEU A 162 -5.47 -10.42 -20.12
C LEU A 162 -5.66 -8.95 -20.50
N SER A 163 -6.52 -8.20 -19.81
CA SER A 163 -6.67 -6.77 -20.06
C SER A 163 -5.42 -5.99 -19.65
N CYS A 164 -4.81 -6.31 -18.49
CA CYS A 164 -3.52 -5.75 -18.10
C CYS A 164 -2.42 -6.08 -19.12
N LEU A 165 -2.36 -7.32 -19.61
CA LEU A 165 -1.41 -7.74 -20.64
C LEU A 165 -1.65 -6.98 -21.96
N GLY A 166 -2.91 -6.79 -22.35
CA GLY A 166 -3.28 -6.01 -23.53
C GLY A 166 -2.83 -4.55 -23.43
N VAL A 167 -3.09 -3.90 -22.29
CA VAL A 167 -2.64 -2.52 -22.02
C VAL A 167 -1.11 -2.44 -22.00
N PHE A 168 -0.43 -3.38 -21.34
CA PHE A 168 1.03 -3.48 -21.31
C PHE A 168 1.62 -3.57 -22.72
N LEU A 169 1.11 -4.48 -23.55
CA LEU A 169 1.62 -4.68 -24.91
C LEU A 169 1.32 -3.47 -25.80
N LEU A 170 0.14 -2.87 -25.69
CA LEU A 170 -0.24 -1.71 -26.49
C LEU A 170 0.60 -0.48 -26.14
N SER A 171 0.69 -0.14 -24.86
CA SER A 171 1.47 1.01 -24.39
C SER A 171 2.97 0.81 -24.59
N GLY A 172 3.49 -0.40 -24.35
CA GLY A 172 4.87 -0.78 -24.64
C GLY A 172 5.19 -0.72 -26.13
N PHE A 173 4.25 -1.14 -27.00
CA PHE A 173 4.40 -1.01 -28.45
C PHE A 173 4.46 0.47 -28.90
N ILE A 174 3.57 1.32 -28.37
CA ILE A 174 3.58 2.76 -28.65
C ILE A 174 4.91 3.39 -28.20
N ALA A 175 5.44 2.99 -27.04
CA ALA A 175 6.72 3.45 -26.53
C ALA A 175 7.89 3.07 -27.45
N ILE A 176 8.05 1.78 -27.76
CA ILE A 176 9.15 1.33 -28.61
C ILE A 176 9.04 1.87 -30.04
N ALA A 177 7.82 1.98 -30.58
CA ALA A 177 7.59 2.57 -31.89
C ALA A 177 7.99 4.05 -31.90
N THR A 178 7.71 4.79 -30.82
CA THR A 178 8.13 6.18 -30.67
C THR A 178 9.65 6.31 -30.57
N PHE A 179 10.31 5.49 -29.74
CA PHE A 179 11.76 5.56 -29.55
C PHE A 179 12.55 5.18 -30.80
N LYS A 180 12.08 4.17 -31.55
CA LYS A 180 12.75 3.71 -32.78
C LYS A 180 12.28 4.41 -34.06
N GLY A 181 11.24 5.25 -33.99
CA GLY A 181 10.70 5.92 -35.16
C GLY A 181 9.98 4.98 -36.14
N LEU A 182 9.23 4.00 -35.61
CA LEU A 182 8.50 3.01 -36.41
C LEU A 182 7.05 3.46 -36.67
N ALA A 183 6.45 3.01 -37.78
CA ALA A 183 5.00 3.09 -38.05
C ALA A 183 4.39 4.50 -37.84
N SER A 184 5.03 5.55 -38.39
CA SER A 184 4.61 6.96 -38.30
C SER A 184 4.87 7.66 -36.95
N PHE A 185 5.31 6.93 -35.93
CA PHE A 185 5.75 7.54 -34.67
C PHE A 185 7.15 8.12 -34.82
N SER A 186 7.41 9.24 -34.16
CA SER A 186 8.71 9.92 -34.19
C SER A 186 9.08 10.44 -32.81
N ARG A 187 10.38 10.36 -32.48
CA ARG A 187 10.97 10.92 -31.26
C ARG A 187 10.77 12.44 -31.13
N SER A 188 10.69 13.14 -32.26
CA SER A 188 10.53 14.60 -32.30
C SER A 188 9.09 15.05 -32.06
N LYS A 189 8.10 14.16 -32.26
CA LYS A 189 6.67 14.44 -32.04
C LYS A 189 6.02 13.26 -31.30
N PRO A 190 6.38 13.00 -30.04
CA PRO A 190 5.94 11.83 -29.27
C PRO A 190 4.52 12.01 -28.68
N THR A 191 3.57 12.52 -29.47
CA THR A 191 2.23 12.88 -28.98
C THR A 191 1.45 11.67 -28.47
N ALA A 192 1.53 10.53 -29.16
CA ALA A 192 0.86 9.31 -28.73
C ALA A 192 1.41 8.77 -27.40
N LEU A 193 2.73 8.82 -27.23
CA LEU A 193 3.38 8.43 -25.97
C LEU A 193 2.89 9.31 -24.82
N TRP A 194 2.83 10.63 -25.05
CA TRP A 194 2.35 11.60 -24.07
C TRP A 194 0.88 11.34 -23.64
N ILE A 195 0.01 11.02 -24.59
CA ILE A 195 -1.39 10.68 -24.30
C ILE A 195 -1.49 9.43 -23.41
N VAL A 196 -0.70 8.40 -23.72
CA VAL A 196 -0.72 7.14 -22.96
C VAL A 196 -0.11 7.31 -21.57
N GLU A 197 1.01 8.00 -21.45
CA GLU A 197 1.71 8.19 -20.18
C GLU A 197 0.94 9.10 -19.20
N PHE A 198 0.36 10.18 -19.71
CA PHE A 198 -0.31 11.19 -18.86
C PHE A 198 -1.83 11.04 -18.86
N ILE A 199 -2.49 11.17 -20.01
CA ILE A 199 -3.97 11.22 -20.07
C ILE A 199 -4.58 9.88 -19.67
N PHE A 200 -4.11 8.78 -20.25
CA PHE A 200 -4.69 7.46 -19.97
C PHE A 200 -4.52 7.05 -18.50
N ASN A 201 -3.32 7.22 -17.94
CA ASN A 201 -3.05 6.92 -16.53
C ASN A 201 -3.86 7.82 -15.59
N LEU A 202 -3.95 9.12 -15.89
CA LEU A 202 -4.76 10.06 -15.11
C LEU A 202 -6.25 9.69 -15.18
N ALA A 203 -6.77 9.35 -16.36
CA ALA A 203 -8.14 8.93 -16.53
C ALA A 203 -8.46 7.67 -15.71
N CYS A 204 -7.58 6.66 -15.74
CA CYS A 204 -7.72 5.44 -14.92
C CYS A 204 -7.79 5.78 -13.43
N LEU A 205 -6.90 6.64 -12.95
CA LEU A 205 -6.87 7.06 -11.55
C LEU A 205 -8.12 7.84 -11.13
N VAL A 206 -8.54 8.83 -11.93
CA VAL A 206 -9.71 9.67 -11.62
C VAL A 206 -10.98 8.82 -11.60
N ILE A 207 -11.17 7.95 -12.58
CA ILE A 207 -12.33 7.04 -12.62
C ILE A 207 -12.29 6.12 -11.40
N TYR A 208 -11.14 5.55 -11.03
CA TYR A 208 -10.99 4.75 -9.82
C TYR A 208 -11.42 5.53 -8.56
N ILE A 209 -10.93 6.76 -8.36
CA ILE A 209 -11.27 7.58 -7.18
C ILE A 209 -12.77 7.84 -7.12
N VAL A 210 -13.40 8.21 -8.25
CA VAL A 210 -14.84 8.46 -8.30
C VAL A 210 -15.63 7.19 -7.98
N LEU A 211 -15.25 6.06 -8.55
CA LEU A 211 -15.88 4.75 -8.30
C LEU A 211 -15.80 4.37 -6.82
N GLN A 212 -14.61 4.48 -6.20
CA GLN A 212 -14.46 4.14 -4.78
C GLN A 212 -15.22 5.09 -3.87
N LEU A 213 -15.25 6.40 -4.19
CA LEU A 213 -16.03 7.35 -3.41
C LEU A 213 -17.53 7.05 -3.48
N ILE A 214 -18.05 6.68 -4.66
CA ILE A 214 -19.45 6.26 -4.82
C ILE A 214 -19.74 5.02 -3.99
N LEU A 215 -18.87 4.01 -4.03
CA LEU A 215 -19.02 2.77 -3.26
C LEU A 215 -19.10 3.07 -1.76
N VAL A 216 -18.16 3.83 -1.22
CA VAL A 216 -18.12 4.12 0.22
C VAL A 216 -19.33 4.95 0.67
N ILE A 217 -19.76 5.93 -0.14
CA ILE A 217 -20.89 6.81 0.25
C ILE A 217 -22.23 6.08 0.16
N ARG A 218 -22.41 5.20 -0.83
CA ARG A 218 -23.71 4.57 -1.14
C ARG A 218 -23.90 3.20 -0.47
N THR A 219 -22.82 2.45 -0.27
CA THR A 219 -22.89 1.04 0.12
C THR A 219 -22.36 0.78 1.53
N LEU A 220 -21.36 1.54 2.01
CA LEU A 220 -20.72 1.28 3.30
C LEU A 220 -21.26 2.20 4.42
N ASP A 221 -21.48 1.59 5.59
CA ASP A 221 -21.84 2.30 6.82
C ASP A 221 -20.63 2.97 7.48
N ASP A 222 -19.44 2.34 7.43
CA ASP A 222 -18.18 2.93 7.91
C ASP A 222 -17.64 3.94 6.90
N ARG A 223 -17.47 5.19 7.34
CA ARG A 223 -16.96 6.30 6.52
C ARG A 223 -15.48 6.56 6.71
N TRP A 224 -14.81 5.84 7.60
CA TRP A 224 -13.37 5.92 7.79
C TRP A 224 -12.55 5.69 6.49
N PRO A 225 -12.95 4.77 5.57
CA PRO A 225 -12.23 4.57 4.29
C PRO A 225 -12.21 5.80 3.36
N ILE A 226 -13.09 6.78 3.56
CA ILE A 226 -13.04 8.05 2.82
C ILE A 226 -11.73 8.79 3.13
N GLY A 227 -11.26 8.72 4.37
CA GLY A 227 -9.98 9.29 4.77
C GLY A 227 -8.82 8.68 3.98
N ASP A 228 -8.83 7.35 3.79
CA ASP A 228 -7.78 6.67 3.03
C ASP A 228 -7.74 7.12 1.56
N ILE A 229 -8.90 7.27 0.92
CA ILE A 229 -9.00 7.77 -0.46
C ILE A 229 -8.49 9.22 -0.56
N LEU A 230 -8.89 10.09 0.36
CA LEU A 230 -8.49 11.50 0.36
C LEU A 230 -6.99 11.68 0.59
N PHE A 231 -6.43 10.99 1.60
CA PHE A 231 -5.00 11.06 1.87
C PHE A 231 -4.17 10.44 0.75
N GLY A 232 -4.61 9.31 0.18
CA GLY A 232 -3.95 8.70 -0.98
C GLY A 232 -3.91 9.64 -2.19
N THR A 233 -5.04 10.28 -2.49
CA THR A 233 -5.15 11.26 -3.58
C THR A 233 -4.28 12.49 -3.30
N ALA A 234 -4.29 13.00 -2.07
CA ALA A 234 -3.48 14.14 -1.67
C ALA A 234 -1.98 13.85 -1.82
N PHE A 235 -1.51 12.70 -1.35
CA PHE A 235 -0.10 12.32 -1.51
C PHE A 235 0.27 12.21 -2.98
N PHE A 236 -0.56 11.59 -3.82
CA PHE A 236 -0.28 11.50 -5.26
C PHE A 236 -0.19 12.88 -5.91
N VAL A 237 -1.18 13.77 -5.68
CA VAL A 237 -1.18 15.12 -6.26
C VAL A 237 0.02 15.95 -5.79
N ILE A 238 0.36 15.87 -4.50
CA ILE A 238 1.54 16.54 -3.95
C ILE A 238 2.81 15.99 -4.62
N GLY A 239 2.93 14.67 -4.80
CA GLY A 239 4.05 14.04 -5.50
C GLY A 239 4.22 14.57 -6.93
N GLN A 240 3.13 14.64 -7.70
CA GLN A 240 3.16 15.17 -9.06
C GLN A 240 3.49 16.67 -9.12
N ALA A 241 2.99 17.46 -8.16
CA ALA A 241 3.31 18.88 -8.06
C ALA A 241 4.79 19.10 -7.72
N LEU A 242 5.35 18.31 -6.80
CA LEU A 242 6.77 18.36 -6.45
C LEU A 242 7.66 17.96 -7.63
N LEU A 243 7.23 16.96 -8.42
CA LEU A 243 7.97 16.49 -9.59
C LEU A 243 7.99 17.49 -10.75
N TYR A 244 6.82 17.98 -11.17
CA TYR A 244 6.73 18.80 -12.38
C TYR A 244 6.81 20.30 -12.10
N GLY A 245 6.42 20.77 -10.91
CA GLY A 245 6.39 22.19 -10.57
C GLY A 245 7.60 22.68 -9.79
N PHE A 246 8.08 21.89 -8.81
CA PHE A 246 9.08 22.36 -7.84
C PHE A 246 10.43 21.62 -7.90
N SER A 247 10.60 20.66 -8.81
CA SER A 247 11.78 19.79 -8.85
C SER A 247 13.09 20.58 -8.96
N VAL A 248 13.17 21.56 -9.88
CA VAL A 248 14.36 22.40 -10.07
C VAL A 248 14.63 23.26 -8.83
N THR A 249 13.60 23.92 -8.28
CA THR A 249 13.71 24.75 -7.08
C THR A 249 14.22 23.97 -5.87
N ILE A 250 13.73 22.73 -5.69
CA ILE A 250 14.16 21.84 -4.61
C ILE A 250 15.63 21.44 -4.83
N CYS A 251 15.96 21.03 -6.05
CA CYS A 251 17.29 20.58 -6.42
C CYS A 251 18.36 21.66 -6.20
N ASP A 252 18.07 22.90 -6.59
CA ASP A 252 18.96 24.05 -6.32
C ASP A 252 19.05 24.38 -4.82
N ALA A 253 17.91 24.38 -4.11
CA ALA A 253 17.87 24.70 -2.68
C ALA A 253 18.65 23.70 -1.82
N VAL A 254 18.68 22.42 -2.21
CA VAL A 254 19.44 21.37 -1.51
C VAL A 254 20.78 21.06 -2.16
N SER A 255 21.36 21.96 -2.95
CA SER A 255 22.69 21.81 -3.56
C SER A 255 22.87 20.49 -4.33
N HIS A 256 21.89 20.09 -5.13
CA HIS A 256 21.89 18.86 -5.93
C HIS A 256 21.99 17.55 -5.12
N TYR A 257 21.59 17.52 -3.84
CA TYR A 257 21.55 16.27 -3.07
C TYR A 257 20.28 15.44 -3.31
N ILE A 258 19.16 16.11 -3.57
CA ILE A 258 17.80 15.55 -3.72
C ILE A 258 17.12 16.32 -4.85
N ASP A 259 16.28 15.65 -5.63
CA ASP A 259 15.47 16.24 -6.70
C ASP A 259 13.97 15.92 -6.51
N GLY A 260 13.13 16.40 -7.44
CA GLY A 260 11.70 16.14 -7.39
C GLY A 260 11.32 14.66 -7.55
N LEU A 261 12.18 13.83 -8.16
CA LEU A 261 11.92 12.39 -8.31
C LEU A 261 11.93 11.68 -6.97
N PHE A 262 12.88 12.01 -6.09
CA PHE A 262 12.89 11.48 -4.72
C PHE A 262 11.55 11.72 -4.01
N PHE A 263 11.05 12.95 -4.02
CA PHE A 263 9.80 13.28 -3.36
C PHE A 263 8.59 12.64 -4.04
N SER A 264 8.59 12.57 -5.37
CA SER A 264 7.52 11.91 -6.13
C SER A 264 7.44 10.41 -5.83
N THR A 265 8.58 9.71 -5.79
CA THR A 265 8.65 8.29 -5.44
C THR A 265 8.17 8.05 -4.00
N LEU A 266 8.57 8.91 -3.05
CA LEU A 266 8.10 8.84 -1.65
C LEU A 266 6.58 9.05 -1.53
N CYS A 267 6.06 10.09 -2.18
CA CYS A 267 4.64 10.40 -2.17
C CYS A 267 3.82 9.33 -2.89
N THR A 268 4.34 8.75 -3.97
CA THR A 268 3.70 7.63 -4.68
C THR A 268 3.66 6.38 -3.81
N LEU A 269 4.74 6.06 -3.10
CA LEU A 269 4.75 4.96 -2.12
C LEU A 269 3.66 5.15 -1.06
N PHE A 270 3.55 6.36 -0.48
CA PHE A 270 2.49 6.65 0.49
C PHE A 270 1.09 6.55 -0.13
N ALA A 271 0.89 7.01 -1.37
CA ALA A 271 -0.38 6.84 -2.07
C ALA A 271 -0.75 5.35 -2.23
N VAL A 272 0.20 4.52 -2.64
CA VAL A 272 0.01 3.06 -2.76
C VAL A 272 -0.26 2.40 -1.40
N MET A 273 0.38 2.88 -0.32
CA MET A 273 0.08 2.42 1.03
C MET A 273 -1.35 2.78 1.47
N MET A 274 -1.87 3.93 1.06
CA MET A 274 -3.26 4.30 1.33
C MET A 274 -4.24 3.47 0.49
N VAL A 275 -3.89 3.07 -0.74
CA VAL A 275 -4.67 2.09 -1.51
C VAL A 275 -4.73 0.74 -0.79
N TYR A 276 -3.62 0.27 -0.22
CA TYR A 276 -3.60 -0.94 0.61
C TYR A 276 -4.49 -0.79 1.85
N LYS A 277 -4.35 0.31 2.60
CA LYS A 277 -5.16 0.57 3.79
C LYS A 277 -6.64 0.65 3.47
N TYR A 278 -7.00 1.31 2.36
CA TYR A 278 -8.37 1.35 1.86
C TYR A 278 -8.91 -0.06 1.65
N TRP A 279 -8.20 -0.92 0.91
CA TRP A 279 -8.60 -2.31 0.68
C TRP A 279 -8.71 -3.13 1.98
N ASP A 280 -7.75 -2.96 2.90
CA ASP A 280 -7.77 -3.63 4.20
C ASP A 280 -8.97 -3.19 5.05
N SER A 281 -9.33 -1.90 4.97
CA SER A 281 -10.40 -1.29 5.76
C SER A 281 -11.81 -1.76 5.36
N ILE A 282 -12.01 -2.14 4.10
CA ILE A 282 -13.29 -2.64 3.58
C ILE A 282 -13.40 -4.18 3.65
N THR A 283 -12.38 -4.88 4.16
CA THR A 283 -12.33 -6.36 4.29
C THR A 283 -12.04 -6.79 5.74
N LYS A 284 -12.64 -6.09 6.71
CA LYS A 284 -12.36 -6.29 8.15
C LYS A 284 -13.04 -7.55 8.71
N GLU A 285 -14.20 -7.94 8.19
CA GLU A 285 -15.04 -9.03 8.69
C GLU A 285 -14.44 -10.44 8.56
N ASP A 286 -13.31 -10.63 7.87
CA ASP A 286 -12.73 -11.97 7.71
C ASP A 286 -11.91 -12.45 8.92
N LEU A 287 -11.46 -11.52 9.78
CA LEU A 287 -10.59 -11.85 10.91
C LEU A 287 -11.36 -12.30 12.15
N GLU A 288 -12.64 -11.95 12.27
CA GLU A 288 -13.52 -12.37 13.38
C GLU A 288 -13.90 -13.86 13.31
N PHE A 289 -13.90 -14.46 12.10
CA PHE A 289 -14.20 -15.89 11.93
C PHE A 289 -12.96 -16.80 12.07
N SER A 290 -11.74 -16.24 12.13
CA SER A 290 -10.50 -17.01 12.35
C SER A 290 -10.20 -17.30 13.82
N VAL A 291 -10.99 -16.74 14.75
CA VAL A 291 -10.89 -17.02 16.20
C VAL A 291 -12.12 -17.80 16.68
N GLY A 292 -12.32 -19.02 16.15
CA GLY A 292 -13.46 -19.86 16.52
C GLY A 292 -13.23 -21.38 16.48
N SER A 293 -12.01 -21.87 16.23
CA SER A 293 -11.73 -23.32 16.11
C SER A 293 -10.88 -23.89 17.28
N LYS A 294 -10.70 -23.12 18.36
CA LYS A 294 -10.13 -23.62 19.61
C LYS A 294 -10.90 -23.12 20.82
N GLN A 295 -12.20 -23.41 20.90
CA GLN A 295 -12.77 -23.67 22.22
C GLN A 295 -12.41 -25.12 22.56
N ALA A 296 -11.50 -25.27 23.52
CA ALA A 296 -10.94 -26.53 23.94
C ALA A 296 -12.03 -27.49 24.43
N VAL A 297 -12.08 -28.66 23.79
CA VAL A 297 -13.04 -29.76 23.97
C VAL A 297 -12.70 -30.68 25.17
N TRP A 298 -11.96 -30.24 26.20
CA TRP A 298 -11.41 -31.18 27.20
C TRP A 298 -11.58 -30.82 28.68
N GLU A 299 -12.79 -30.48 29.12
CA GLU A 299 -13.15 -30.58 30.55
C GLU A 299 -14.28 -31.58 30.77
N VAL A 300 -14.01 -32.86 30.54
CA VAL A 300 -14.72 -33.95 31.23
C VAL A 300 -13.70 -35.03 31.61
N LYS A 301 -12.95 -34.78 32.70
CA LYS A 301 -12.22 -35.87 33.38
C LYS A 301 -12.20 -35.66 34.90
N GLU A 302 -13.37 -35.41 35.48
CA GLU A 302 -13.54 -35.46 36.95
C GLU A 302 -14.60 -36.45 37.44
N SER A 303 -15.30 -37.17 36.56
CA SER A 303 -16.30 -38.17 36.96
C SER A 303 -15.72 -39.55 37.32
N LEU A 304 -14.39 -39.76 37.25
CA LEU A 304 -13.75 -41.06 37.54
C LEU A 304 -12.78 -41.04 38.74
N LEU A 305 -12.68 -39.94 39.49
CA LEU A 305 -11.81 -39.85 40.68
C LEU A 305 -12.55 -39.70 42.01
N ARG A 306 -13.90 -39.77 42.02
CA ARG A 306 -14.65 -39.92 43.27
C ARG A 306 -14.71 -41.39 43.64
N GLY A 307 -13.57 -41.86 44.17
CA GLY A 307 -13.49 -43.11 44.90
C GLY A 307 -14.36 -43.07 46.16
N ASP A 308 -14.78 -44.27 46.55
CA ASP A 308 -15.43 -44.70 47.78
C ASP A 308 -15.35 -43.72 48.96
N ASN A 309 -16.51 -43.52 49.62
CA ASN A 309 -16.70 -43.83 51.03
C ASN A 309 -18.21 -43.76 51.38
N ASP A 310 -18.69 -44.89 51.89
CA ASP A 310 -19.72 -45.11 52.91
C ASP A 310 -21.22 -44.94 52.60
N GLU A 311 -21.84 -46.12 52.52
CA GLU A 311 -23.03 -46.60 53.24
C GLU A 311 -24.42 -45.94 53.07
N ASP A 312 -25.34 -46.84 52.71
CA ASP A 312 -26.72 -46.98 53.15
C ASP A 312 -27.91 -46.29 52.44
N VAL A 313 -28.94 -47.14 52.31
CA VAL A 313 -30.39 -46.90 52.20
C VAL A 313 -31.03 -46.94 50.80
N LEU A 314 -31.67 -48.09 50.57
CA LEU A 314 -32.85 -48.41 49.76
C LEU A 314 -33.81 -47.24 49.40
N ALA A 315 -34.31 -47.21 48.16
CA ALA A 315 -35.74 -47.32 47.80
C ALA A 315 -36.15 -46.59 46.50
N HIS A 316 -36.95 -47.30 45.69
CA HIS A 316 -38.08 -46.88 44.84
C HIS A 316 -38.14 -45.51 44.09
N THR A 317 -38.47 -45.63 42.79
CA THR A 317 -39.18 -44.70 41.87
C THR A 317 -40.48 -44.09 42.46
N PRO A 318 -41.22 -43.11 41.86
CA PRO A 318 -40.99 -42.23 40.68
C PRO A 318 -41.40 -40.71 40.82
N GLY A 319 -41.03 -39.86 39.83
CA GLY A 319 -41.83 -38.70 39.36
C GLY A 319 -41.63 -37.31 40.02
N GLY A 320 -41.63 -36.23 39.20
CA GLY A 320 -41.87 -34.85 39.66
C GLY A 320 -41.14 -33.75 38.88
N TYR A 321 -41.88 -32.71 38.46
CA TYR A 321 -41.53 -31.62 37.53
C TYR A 321 -40.63 -30.49 38.09
N GLY A 322 -39.95 -29.77 37.18
CA GLY A 322 -39.58 -28.33 37.26
C GLY A 322 -38.18 -28.01 37.85
N ALA A 323 -37.52 -26.87 37.65
CA ALA A 323 -37.50 -25.79 36.65
C ALA A 323 -36.28 -24.87 37.01
N TYR A 324 -35.76 -24.11 36.03
CA TYR A 324 -34.91 -22.90 36.12
C TYR A 324 -33.48 -22.95 36.73
N GLY A 325 -32.47 -22.61 35.91
CA GLY A 325 -31.75 -21.32 36.03
C GLY A 325 -30.44 -21.22 36.84
N ALA A 326 -29.48 -20.50 36.23
CA ALA A 326 -28.26 -19.84 36.76
C ALA A 326 -26.98 -20.70 36.93
N GLN A 327 -25.89 -20.49 36.17
CA GLN A 327 -24.93 -19.38 36.04
C GLN A 327 -23.87 -19.26 37.16
N GLY A 328 -22.59 -19.28 36.73
CA GLY A 328 -21.39 -18.85 37.45
C GLY A 328 -20.48 -20.02 37.84
N GLN A 329 -19.16 -20.00 37.72
CA GLN A 329 -18.22 -18.94 37.35
C GLN A 329 -16.84 -19.64 37.27
N SER A 330 -16.11 -19.58 36.15
CA SER A 330 -14.71 -20.05 36.10
C SER A 330 -13.80 -19.00 35.49
N THR A 331 -12.85 -18.56 36.31
CA THR A 331 -11.74 -17.66 36.04
C THR A 331 -10.78 -18.26 35.02
N PHE A 332 -10.65 -17.64 33.85
CA PHE A 332 -9.65 -18.01 32.84
C PHE A 332 -8.42 -17.11 32.90
N ASN A 333 -7.26 -17.76 32.96
CA ASN A 333 -5.92 -17.21 32.89
C ASN A 333 -5.66 -16.65 31.48
N THR A 334 -5.35 -15.36 31.39
CA THR A 334 -5.17 -14.61 30.13
C THR A 334 -3.72 -14.72 29.68
N GLN A 335 -3.42 -15.51 28.64
CA GLN A 335 -2.17 -15.30 27.88
C GLN A 335 -2.38 -14.10 26.95
N GLY A 336 -1.84 -12.95 27.36
CA GLY A 336 -2.00 -11.66 26.69
C GLY A 336 -1.32 -11.60 25.31
N CYS A 337 -1.98 -10.93 24.37
CA CYS A 337 -1.37 -10.46 23.12
C CYS A 337 -0.19 -9.54 23.45
N LYS A 338 1.00 -9.89 22.97
CA LYS A 338 2.21 -9.05 23.07
C LYS A 338 2.23 -8.08 21.89
N TYR A 339 2.37 -6.78 22.18
CA TYR A 339 2.51 -5.75 21.15
C TYR A 339 3.99 -5.55 20.82
N LEU A 340 4.31 -5.45 19.52
CA LEU A 340 5.65 -5.15 19.04
C LEU A 340 5.81 -3.63 18.94
N GLY A 341 6.64 -3.06 19.81
CA GLY A 341 6.99 -1.64 19.77
C GLY A 341 8.33 -1.42 19.07
N VAL A 342 8.38 -0.43 18.17
CA VAL A 342 9.62 0.01 17.52
C VAL A 342 9.81 1.50 17.80
N ILE A 343 10.93 1.85 18.45
CA ILE A 343 11.33 3.25 18.61
C ILE A 343 12.57 3.51 17.77
N VAL A 344 12.47 4.47 16.87
CA VAL A 344 13.59 4.95 16.05
C VAL A 344 14.12 6.23 16.68
N GLN A 345 15.33 6.17 17.23
CA GLN A 345 16.01 7.35 17.78
C GLN A 345 17.17 7.76 16.88
N LEU A 346 17.21 9.05 16.53
CA LEU A 346 18.32 9.66 15.82
C LEU A 346 19.32 10.24 16.83
N ASN A 347 20.54 9.69 16.85
CA ASN A 347 21.60 10.17 17.73
C ASN A 347 22.16 11.50 17.20
N LYS A 348 21.95 12.59 17.92
CA LYS A 348 22.36 13.95 17.50
C LYS A 348 23.88 14.18 17.48
N ARG A 349 24.73 13.25 17.95
CA ARG A 349 26.20 13.40 17.96
C ARG A 349 26.97 12.47 17.03
N ALA A 350 26.31 11.51 16.36
CA ALA A 350 26.94 10.69 15.32
C ALA A 350 25.86 10.13 14.37
N PRO A 351 26.09 10.08 13.04
CA PRO A 351 25.11 9.59 12.07
C PRO A 351 25.05 8.06 12.10
N LYS A 352 24.55 7.49 13.20
CA LYS A 352 24.19 6.07 13.29
C LYS A 352 22.73 5.97 13.69
N LEU A 353 21.94 5.40 12.79
CA LEU A 353 20.55 5.01 13.05
C LEU A 353 20.57 3.78 13.95
N ILE A 354 20.01 3.89 15.15
CA ILE A 354 19.89 2.76 16.09
C ILE A 354 18.40 2.41 16.17
N ILE A 355 18.05 1.24 15.66
CA ILE A 355 16.71 0.67 15.76
C ILE A 355 16.73 -0.31 16.92
N ARG A 356 15.88 -0.09 17.93
CA ARG A 356 15.66 -1.04 19.02
C ARG A 356 14.24 -1.57 18.95
N VAL A 357 14.14 -2.90 18.94
CA VAL A 357 12.87 -3.63 18.96
C VAL A 357 12.71 -4.21 20.35
N PHE A 358 11.57 -3.99 20.98
CA PHE A 358 11.25 -4.56 22.28
C PHE A 358 9.80 -5.05 22.32
N VAL A 359 9.61 -6.05 23.17
CA VAL A 359 8.33 -6.72 23.38
C VAL A 359 7.73 -6.14 24.65
N ILE A 360 6.56 -5.52 24.54
CA ILE A 360 5.86 -4.92 25.67
C ILE A 360 4.79 -5.91 26.14
N ASP A 361 4.91 -6.36 27.39
CA ASP A 361 3.86 -7.16 28.04
C ASP A 361 2.73 -6.21 28.52
N PRO A 362 1.45 -6.56 28.33
CA PRO A 362 0.34 -5.73 28.79
C PRO A 362 0.30 -5.72 30.33
N ASP A 363 0.13 -4.54 30.93
CA ASP A 363 -0.06 -4.42 32.38
C ASP A 363 -1.32 -5.17 32.84
N PRO A 364 -1.28 -5.84 34.02
CA PRO A 364 -2.43 -6.57 34.54
C PRO A 364 -3.58 -5.61 34.88
N PRO A 365 -4.85 -6.02 34.70
CA PRO A 365 -6.00 -5.17 34.99
C PRO A 365 -6.08 -4.84 36.49
N VAL A 366 -6.29 -3.56 36.79
CA VAL A 366 -6.52 -3.06 38.15
C VAL A 366 -7.89 -3.57 38.65
N PRO A 367 -7.96 -4.20 39.84
CA PRO A 367 -9.22 -4.74 40.35
C PRO A 367 -10.21 -3.61 40.68
N PRO A 368 -11.53 -3.82 40.47
CA PRO A 368 -12.54 -2.82 40.81
C PRO A 368 -12.70 -2.69 42.34
N LEU A 369 -12.88 -1.45 42.80
CA LEU A 369 -13.16 -1.13 44.21
C LEU A 369 -14.53 -1.69 44.63
N PRO A 370 -14.65 -2.25 45.85
CA PRO A 370 -15.89 -2.88 46.30
C PRO A 370 -17.01 -1.85 46.47
N GLN A 371 -18.13 -2.05 45.76
CA GLN A 371 -19.39 -1.36 46.03
C GLN A 371 -20.01 -1.89 47.33
N LYS A 372 -20.26 -1.00 48.30
CA LYS A 372 -21.02 -1.32 49.51
C LYS A 372 -22.47 -1.65 49.15
N SER A 373 -22.88 -2.90 49.37
CA SER A 373 -24.27 -3.32 49.39
C SER A 373 -24.95 -2.76 50.65
N SER A 374 -25.98 -1.94 50.46
CA SER A 374 -26.86 -1.49 51.54
C SER A 374 -27.98 -2.52 51.69
N TYR A 375 -27.84 -3.46 52.63
CA TYR A 375 -28.94 -4.29 53.09
C TYR A 375 -29.52 -3.66 54.36
N GLY A 376 -30.78 -3.23 54.26
CA GLY A 376 -31.58 -2.79 55.40
C GLY A 376 -31.91 -3.98 56.30
N GLY A 377 -31.63 -3.81 57.59
CA GLY A 377 -32.12 -4.67 58.67
C GLY A 377 -32.93 -3.82 59.65
N GLN A 378 -34.23 -4.08 59.73
CA GLN A 378 -35.10 -3.64 60.81
C GLN A 378 -34.75 -4.40 62.10
N GLY A 379 -34.81 -3.72 63.25
CA GLY A 379 -34.85 -4.40 64.55
C GLY A 379 -34.42 -3.54 65.74
N ASN A 380 -35.40 -2.83 66.32
CA ASN A 380 -35.58 -2.45 67.73
C ASN A 380 -34.36 -2.36 68.67
N GLN A 381 -34.24 -1.24 69.40
CA GLN A 381 -34.58 -1.17 70.84
C GLN A 381 -34.26 0.22 71.45
N TYR A 382 -35.23 0.72 72.22
CA TYR A 382 -35.18 1.56 73.42
C TYR A 382 -34.16 2.70 73.55
N GLY A 383 -34.70 3.91 73.75
CA GLY A 383 -33.94 5.12 74.05
C GLY A 383 -33.43 5.22 75.49
N GLN A 384 -32.64 6.27 75.72
CA GLN A 384 -32.50 6.95 76.99
C GLN A 384 -31.92 8.36 76.76
N TYR A 385 -32.62 9.33 77.36
CA TYR A 385 -32.30 10.74 77.66
C TYR A 385 -32.18 11.78 76.54
#